data_AF-A0A4Q0M5M2-F1
#
_entry.id   AF-A0A4Q0M5M2-F1
#
_cell.length_a   1.000
_cell.length_b   1.000
_cell.length_c   1.000
_cell.angle_alpha   90.00
_cell.angle_beta   90.00
_cell.angle_gamma   90.00
#
_symmetry.space_group_name_H-M   'P 1'
#
loop_
_entity.id
_entity.type
_entity.pdbx_description
1 polymer ?
#
loop_
_entity_poly.entity_id
_entity_poly.type
_entity_poly.pdbx_seq_one_letter_code
_entity_poly.pdbx_strand_id
1 'polypeptide(L)'
;MRHAALVFILALSLSACRETGRDDVVAETQSLGARICKFVPTAQTVLAILAAGRPELASGAAVAKAICDAISAQPKAQPGALAEPAVVAGVVVRGSRVP
;
A
#
# COMPACT_ATOMS: atom_id res chain seq x y z
N MET A 1 -40.08 24.14 19.79
CA MET A 1 -39.12 23.91 18.69
C MET A 1 -37.69 24.32 19.10
N ARG A 2 -37.10 23.70 20.14
CA ARG A 2 -35.77 24.09 20.69
C ARG A 2 -34.78 22.92 20.89
N HIS A 3 -35.09 21.72 20.37
CA HIS A 3 -34.27 20.52 20.59
C HIS A 3 -33.74 19.87 19.30
N ALA A 4 -34.05 20.42 18.11
CA ALA A 4 -33.67 19.81 16.83
C ALA A 4 -32.30 20.24 16.31
N ALA A 5 -31.70 21.31 16.85
CA ALA A 5 -30.45 21.88 16.32
C ALA A 5 -29.18 21.26 16.93
N LEU A 6 -29.28 20.47 18.00
CA LEU A 6 -28.11 20.01 18.76
C LEU A 6 -27.53 18.67 18.29
N VAL A 7 -28.25 17.94 17.42
CA VAL A 7 -27.87 16.58 16.99
C VAL A 7 -26.97 16.59 15.74
N PHE A 8 -26.96 17.66 14.95
CA PHE A 8 -26.27 17.69 13.66
C PHE A 8 -24.75 17.88 13.72
N ILE A 9 -24.20 18.29 14.87
CA ILE A 9 -22.76 18.62 15.01
C ILE A 9 -21.92 17.37 15.34
N LEU A 10 -22.52 16.30 15.88
CA LEU A 10 -21.82 15.08 16.28
C LEU A 10 -21.50 14.11 15.13
N ALA A 11 -22.04 14.33 13.93
CA ALA A 11 -21.81 13.45 12.78
C ALA A 11 -20.58 13.83 11.93
N LEU A 12 -20.03 15.05 12.07
CA LEU A 12 -18.90 15.51 11.27
C LEU A 12 -17.52 15.15 11.86
N SER A 13 -17.46 14.67 13.09
CA SER A 13 -16.18 14.33 13.75
C SER A 13 -15.66 12.93 13.41
N LEU A 14 -16.45 12.05 12.77
CA LEU A 14 -16.01 10.69 12.45
C LEU A 14 -15.30 10.54 11.09
N SER A 15 -15.32 11.56 10.23
CA SER A 15 -14.73 11.49 8.89
C SER A 15 -13.21 11.73 8.87
N ALA A 16 -12.61 12.19 9.98
CA ALA A 16 -11.18 12.48 10.05
C ALA A 16 -10.31 11.29 10.53
N CYS A 17 -10.91 10.18 10.99
CA CYS A 17 -10.17 9.13 11.69
C CYS A 17 -9.67 7.97 10.79
N ARG A 18 -9.70 8.11 9.46
CA ARG A 18 -9.32 7.04 8.51
C ARG A 18 -8.09 7.30 7.65
N GLU A 19 -7.58 8.53 7.62
CA GLU A 19 -6.43 8.89 6.77
C GLU A 19 -5.09 8.59 7.47
N THR A 20 -4.96 8.92 8.76
CA THR A 20 -3.68 8.77 9.50
C THR A 20 -3.09 7.37 9.43
N GLY A 21 -3.92 6.33 9.55
CA GLY A 21 -3.43 4.94 9.48
C GLY A 21 -2.95 4.50 8.10
N ARG A 22 -3.36 5.16 7.01
CA ARG A 22 -2.91 4.79 5.65
C ARG A 22 -1.53 5.35 5.35
N ASP A 23 -1.26 6.57 5.80
CA ASP A 23 0.05 7.20 5.64
C ASP A 23 1.13 6.42 6.40
N ASP A 24 0.80 5.96 7.62
CA ASP A 24 1.70 5.11 8.42
C ASP A 24 2.02 3.79 7.70
N VAL A 25 1.02 3.15 7.10
CA VAL A 25 1.21 1.91 6.32
C VAL A 25 2.06 2.16 5.08
N VAL A 26 1.89 3.29 4.39
CA VAL A 26 2.73 3.67 3.25
C VAL A 26 4.19 3.85 3.69
N ALA A 27 4.42 4.65 4.73
CA ALA A 27 5.75 4.93 5.25
C ALA A 27 6.45 3.64 5.76
N GLU A 28 5.72 2.80 6.49
CA GLU A 28 6.21 1.50 6.96
C GLU A 28 6.56 0.59 5.78
N THR A 29 5.67 0.47 4.79
CA THR A 29 5.90 -0.37 3.60
C THR A 29 7.16 0.06 2.85
N GLN A 30 7.34 1.37 2.64
CA GLN A 30 8.49 1.93 1.95
C GLN A 30 9.80 1.70 2.71
N SER A 31 9.77 1.93 4.03
CA SER A 31 10.91 1.67 4.92
C SER A 31 11.33 0.20 4.91
N LEU A 32 10.36 -0.71 5.01
CA LEU A 32 10.61 -2.15 5.00
C LEU A 32 11.05 -2.65 3.63
N GLY A 33 10.42 -2.21 2.55
CA GLY A 33 10.84 -2.56 1.19
C GLY A 33 12.29 -2.16 0.90
N ALA A 34 12.69 -0.95 1.31
CA ALA A 34 14.07 -0.47 1.19
C ALA A 34 15.06 -1.37 1.94
N ARG A 35 14.70 -1.80 3.16
CA ARG A 35 15.58 -2.61 4.03
C ARG A 35 15.64 -4.08 3.61
N ILE A 36 14.52 -4.68 3.24
CA ILE A 36 14.37 -6.13 3.07
C ILE A 36 14.72 -6.55 1.64
N CYS A 37 14.19 -5.85 0.62
CA CYS A 37 14.37 -6.24 -0.78
C CYS A 37 14.97 -5.15 -1.66
N LYS A 38 15.55 -4.11 -1.05
CA LYS A 38 16.19 -2.98 -1.76
C LYS A 38 15.24 -2.35 -2.79
N PHE A 39 13.96 -2.25 -2.46
CA PHE A 39 12.94 -1.70 -3.35
C PHE A 39 11.96 -0.82 -2.58
N VAL A 40 11.78 0.41 -3.05
CA VAL A 40 10.82 1.36 -2.49
C VAL A 40 9.62 1.44 -3.43
N PRO A 41 8.45 0.91 -3.05
CA PRO A 41 7.23 1.08 -3.83
C PRO A 41 6.74 2.53 -3.79
N THR A 42 6.06 2.96 -4.85
CA THR A 42 5.36 4.25 -4.84
C THR A 42 4.19 4.22 -3.84
N ALA A 43 3.87 5.37 -3.25
CA ALA A 43 2.71 5.49 -2.36
C ALA A 43 1.42 5.05 -3.05
N GLN A 44 1.25 5.40 -4.33
CA GLN A 44 0.10 5.02 -5.15
C GLN A 44 -0.04 3.49 -5.29
N THR A 45 1.07 2.77 -5.48
CA THR A 45 1.06 1.30 -5.49
C THR A 45 0.59 0.74 -4.15
N VAL A 46 1.12 1.23 -3.02
CA VAL A 46 0.73 0.75 -1.70
C VAL A 46 -0.75 1.03 -1.41
N LEU A 47 -1.21 2.25 -1.71
CA LEU A 47 -2.61 2.62 -1.55
C LEU A 47 -3.56 1.80 -2.42
N ALA A 48 -3.15 1.48 -3.65
CA ALA A 48 -3.92 0.61 -4.54
C ALA A 48 -3.99 -0.83 -4.02
N ILE A 49 -2.88 -1.36 -3.47
CA ILE A 49 -2.86 -2.69 -2.84
C ILE A 49 -3.80 -2.72 -1.62
N LEU A 50 -3.78 -1.69 -0.77
CA LEU A 50 -4.70 -1.56 0.35
C LEU A 50 -6.16 -1.45 -0.11
N ALA A 51 -6.41 -0.74 -1.21
CA ALA A 51 -7.74 -0.59 -1.79
C ALA A 51 -8.31 -1.91 -2.35
N ALA A 52 -7.47 -2.92 -2.59
CA ALA A 52 -7.94 -4.27 -2.93
C ALA A 52 -8.69 -4.95 -1.77
N GLY A 53 -8.66 -4.39 -0.56
CA GLY A 53 -9.50 -4.81 0.57
C GLY A 53 -9.15 -6.18 1.13
N ARG A 54 -7.92 -6.67 0.88
CA ARG A 54 -7.46 -7.97 1.36
C ARG A 54 -6.99 -7.86 2.82
N PRO A 55 -7.62 -8.55 3.78
CA PRO A 55 -7.29 -8.42 5.20
C PRO A 55 -5.85 -8.84 5.51
N GLU A 56 -5.29 -9.79 4.76
CA GLU A 56 -3.90 -10.22 4.87
C GLU A 56 -2.89 -9.15 4.41
N LEU A 57 -3.34 -8.07 3.77
CA LEU A 57 -2.51 -6.94 3.32
C LEU A 57 -2.82 -5.65 4.11
N ALA A 58 -3.44 -5.75 5.29
CA ALA A 58 -3.87 -4.59 6.07
C ALA A 58 -2.73 -3.83 6.78
N SER A 59 -1.51 -4.39 6.86
CA SER A 59 -0.35 -3.79 7.52
C SER A 59 0.80 -3.50 6.56
N GLY A 60 1.66 -2.54 6.91
CA GLY A 60 2.81 -2.17 6.09
C GLY A 60 3.80 -3.31 5.91
N ALA A 61 4.05 -4.07 6.99
CA ALA A 61 4.86 -5.28 6.94
C ALA A 61 4.32 -6.35 5.99
N ALA A 62 3.00 -6.58 5.98
CA ALA A 62 2.40 -7.56 5.08
C ALA A 62 2.46 -7.12 3.62
N VAL A 63 2.18 -5.83 3.34
CA VAL A 63 2.30 -5.27 1.99
C VAL A 63 3.76 -5.30 1.51
N ALA A 64 4.70 -4.90 2.36
CA ALA A 64 6.13 -4.93 2.03
C ALA A 64 6.60 -6.35 1.70
N LYS A 65 6.20 -7.34 2.51
CA LYS A 65 6.49 -8.75 2.24
C LYS A 65 5.92 -9.20 0.90
N ALA A 66 4.64 -8.94 0.63
CA ALA A 66 4.00 -9.33 -0.63
C ALA A 66 4.69 -8.69 -1.85
N ILE A 67 5.10 -7.42 -1.74
CA ILE A 67 5.86 -6.73 -2.79
C ILE A 67 7.23 -7.37 -2.99
N CYS A 68 7.97 -7.60 -1.91
CA CYS A 68 9.30 -8.22 -1.99
C CYS A 68 9.23 -9.64 -2.58
N ASP A 69 8.23 -10.43 -2.20
CA ASP A 69 8.00 -11.77 -2.73
C ASP A 69 7.68 -11.70 -4.24
N ALA A 70 6.78 -10.79 -4.65
CA ALA A 70 6.41 -10.60 -6.05
C ALA A 70 7.60 -10.17 -6.93
N ILE A 71 8.48 -9.30 -6.43
CA ILE A 71 9.70 -8.89 -7.14
C ILE A 71 10.70 -10.05 -7.23
N SER A 72 10.85 -10.82 -6.15
CA SER A 72 11.80 -11.94 -6.09
C SER A 72 11.36 -13.11 -6.98
N ALA A 73 10.06 -13.27 -7.19
CA ALA A 73 9.48 -14.28 -8.07
C ALA A 73 9.60 -13.95 -9.57
N GLN A 74 9.94 -12.71 -9.94
CA GLN A 74 10.11 -12.35 -11.34
C GLN A 74 11.25 -13.18 -11.97
N PRO A 75 11.00 -13.90 -13.07
CA PRO A 75 12.07 -14.59 -13.77
C PRO A 75 13.10 -13.55 -14.22
N LYS A 76 14.39 -13.88 -14.09
CA LYS A 76 15.46 -13.03 -14.64
C LYS A 76 15.17 -12.87 -16.13
N ALA A 77 14.93 -11.62 -16.56
CA ALA A 77 14.58 -11.33 -17.94
C ALA A 77 15.64 -11.97 -18.86
N GLN A 78 15.19 -12.90 -19.69
CA GLN A 78 16.06 -13.48 -20.72
C GLN A 78 16.35 -12.39 -21.75
N PRO A 79 17.56 -12.37 -22.36
CA PRO A 79 17.87 -11.40 -23.41
C PRO A 79 16.81 -11.46 -24.52
N GLY A 80 16.09 -10.36 -24.73
CA GLY A 80 15.01 -10.26 -25.73
C GLY A 80 13.59 -10.53 -25.23
N ALA A 81 13.39 -10.93 -23.98
CA ALA A 81 12.07 -11.08 -23.36
C ALA A 81 11.67 -9.80 -22.62
N LEU A 82 10.39 -9.41 -22.74
CA LEU A 82 9.82 -8.37 -21.89
C LEU A 82 9.73 -8.90 -20.45
N ALA A 83 10.30 -8.16 -19.50
CA ALA A 83 10.16 -8.50 -18.08
C ALA A 83 8.68 -8.38 -17.68
N GLU A 84 8.10 -9.45 -17.14
CA GLU A 84 6.74 -9.39 -16.62
C GLU A 84 6.69 -8.48 -15.38
N PRO A 85 5.71 -7.57 -15.29
CA PRO A 85 5.59 -6.69 -14.12
C PRO A 85 5.24 -7.49 -12.87
N ALA A 86 5.76 -7.07 -11.72
CA ALA A 86 5.38 -7.66 -10.44
C ALA A 86 3.96 -7.20 -10.13
N VAL A 87 3.11 -8.14 -9.71
CA VAL A 87 1.71 -7.87 -9.41
C VAL A 87 1.38 -8.38 -8.02
N VAL A 88 0.74 -7.53 -7.21
CA VAL A 88 0.25 -7.88 -5.87
C VAL A 88 -1.23 -7.55 -5.81
N ALA A 89 -2.08 -8.54 -5.51
CA ALA A 89 -3.53 -8.35 -5.44
C ALA A 89 -4.14 -7.70 -6.71
N GLY A 90 -3.62 -8.01 -7.89
CA GLY A 90 -4.05 -7.42 -9.17
C GLY A 90 -3.48 -6.03 -9.46
N VAL A 91 -2.67 -5.47 -8.56
CA VAL A 91 -2.03 -4.16 -8.72
C VAL A 91 -0.61 -4.34 -9.24
N VAL A 92 -0.29 -3.66 -10.35
CA VAL A 92 1.08 -3.57 -10.85
C VAL A 92 1.95 -2.79 -9.87
N VAL A 93 3.00 -3.44 -9.39
CA VAL A 93 3.95 -2.87 -8.44
C VAL A 93 4.87 -1.89 -9.18
N ARG A 94 4.82 -0.61 -8.77
CA ARG A 94 5.71 0.46 -9.27
C ARG A 94 6.58 0.95 -8.13
N GLY A 95 7.82 1.32 -8.45
CA GLY A 95 8.78 1.80 -7.46
C GLY A 95 10.19 1.86 -8.04
N SER A 96 11.16 2.01 -7.15
CA SER A 96 12.58 2.12 -7.51
C SER A 96 13.43 1.26 -6.59
N ARG A 97 14.52 0.69 -7.13
CA ARG A 97 15.51 0.02 -6.28
C ARG A 97 16.35 1.03 -5.53
N VAL A 98 16.68 0.68 -4.29
CA VAL A 98 17.67 1.39 -3.48
C VAL A 98 19.04 0.80 -3.78
N PRO A 99 20.08 1.64 -4.01
CA PRO A 99 21.45 1.16 -4.16
C PRO A 99 21.99 0.42 -2.93
#